data_AF-A0A087UY23-F1
#
_entry.id   AF-A0A087UY23-F1
#
_cell.length_a   1.000
_cell.length_b   1.000
_cell.length_c   1.000
_cell.angle_alpha   90.00
_cell.angle_beta   90.00
_cell.angle_gamma   90.00
#
_symmetry.space_group_name_H-M   'P 1'
#
loop_
_entity.id
_entity.type
_entity.pdbx_description
1 polymer ?
#
loop_
_entity_poly.entity_id
_entity_poly.type
_entity_poly.pdbx_seq_one_letter_code
_entity_poly.pdbx_strand_id
1 'polypeptide(L)'
;MGSIVRIQIKKNISLPGFPELEVFSLITESGYFIDEHIRKILFNSTKLQHLELQGCSGLNVETLLQLPANLLENFIFTRSNVCASQHVYELCTKWHHSLKFIDISGMKGDFINEAILGLLPPGSKSSVREINLSGTQVTAFTVKKLIEWCDDLEVLRLSSCRKLQRGMKQAFIGKSELRYLLKKICDEEYLIDELSE
;
A
#
# COMPACT_ATOMS: atom_id res chain seq x y z
N MET A 1 5.72 -14.45 -20.44
CA MET A 1 6.18 -13.19 -21.08
C MET A 1 4.96 -12.30 -21.20
N GLY A 2 4.83 -11.28 -20.36
CA GLY A 2 3.68 -10.37 -20.41
C GLY A 2 3.82 -9.41 -21.59
N SER A 3 2.76 -9.22 -22.36
CA SER A 3 2.73 -8.26 -23.46
C SER A 3 2.71 -6.84 -22.90
N ILE A 4 3.69 -6.01 -23.28
CA ILE A 4 3.71 -4.58 -22.92
C ILE A 4 2.69 -3.85 -23.80
N VAL A 5 1.57 -3.43 -23.23
CA VAL A 5 0.56 -2.61 -23.93
C VAL A 5 0.84 -1.13 -23.64
N ARG A 6 1.25 -0.37 -24.66
CA ARG A 6 1.36 1.08 -24.58
C ARG A 6 -0.01 1.71 -24.88
N ILE A 7 -0.70 2.18 -23.84
CA ILE A 7 -1.99 2.84 -23.98
C ILE A 7 -1.76 4.34 -24.21
N GLN A 8 -2.04 4.82 -25.42
CA GLN A 8 -2.12 6.25 -25.71
C GLN A 8 -3.58 6.68 -25.59
N ILE A 9 -3.92 7.37 -24.49
CA ILE A 9 -5.28 7.87 -24.25
C ILE A 9 -5.55 9.04 -25.20
N LYS A 10 -6.23 8.78 -26.32
CA LYS A 10 -6.84 9.82 -27.16
C LYS A 10 -8.30 9.99 -26.72
N LYS A 11 -8.77 11.24 -26.63
CA LYS A 11 -10.15 11.57 -26.24
C LYS A 11 -11.15 10.75 -27.07
N ASN A 12 -12.03 10.04 -26.36
CA ASN A 12 -13.05 9.11 -26.85
C ASN A 12 -12.54 7.75 -27.33
N ILE A 13 -12.35 6.82 -26.39
CA ILE A 13 -12.40 5.39 -26.72
C ILE A 13 -13.38 4.71 -25.76
N SER A 14 -14.46 4.18 -26.34
CA SER A 14 -15.34 3.19 -25.73
C SER A 14 -14.68 1.82 -25.91
N LEU A 15 -13.66 1.52 -25.10
CA LEU A 15 -13.07 0.19 -25.05
C LEU A 15 -13.87 -0.70 -24.09
N PRO A 16 -13.98 -2.01 -24.32
CA PRO A 16 -14.54 -2.97 -23.36
C PRO A 16 -13.65 -3.17 -22.11
N GLY A 17 -12.77 -2.22 -21.78
CA GLY A 17 -11.66 -2.38 -20.86
C GLY A 17 -10.60 -3.36 -21.37
N PHE A 18 -9.73 -3.83 -20.48
CA PHE A 18 -8.73 -4.87 -20.76
C PHE A 18 -8.90 -6.05 -19.81
N PRO A 19 -9.75 -7.05 -20.13
CA PRO A 19 -10.08 -8.15 -19.20
C PRO A 19 -8.89 -9.03 -18.82
N GLU A 20 -7.98 -9.22 -19.76
CA GLU A 20 -6.78 -10.05 -19.63
C GLU A 20 -5.57 -9.27 -19.08
N LEU A 21 -5.77 -8.03 -18.64
CA LEU A 21 -4.68 -7.19 -18.14
C LEU A 21 -4.19 -7.69 -16.78
N GLU A 22 -2.93 -8.12 -16.74
CA GLU A 22 -2.27 -8.57 -15.50
C GLU A 22 -1.47 -7.43 -14.83
N VAL A 23 -0.94 -6.50 -15.63
CA VAL A 23 -0.06 -5.43 -15.15
C VAL A 23 -0.56 -4.09 -15.67
N PHE A 24 -0.84 -3.17 -14.75
CA PHE A 24 -1.07 -1.76 -15.06
C PHE A 24 -0.07 -0.90 -14.29
N SER A 25 0.69 -0.08 -15.00
CA SER A 25 1.61 0.89 -14.41
C SER A 25 1.44 2.25 -15.09
N LEU A 26 1.30 3.29 -14.27
CA LEU A 26 1.24 4.66 -14.71
C LEU A 26 2.05 5.55 -13.77
N ILE A 27 3.00 6.28 -14.34
CA ILE A 27 3.76 7.31 -13.66
C ILE A 27 3.45 8.63 -14.36
N THR A 28 2.89 9.59 -13.63
CA THR A 28 2.56 10.91 -14.15
C THR A 28 3.02 12.00 -13.18
N GLU A 29 3.36 13.16 -13.71
CA GLU A 29 3.60 14.38 -12.92
C GLU A 29 2.42 15.35 -13.01
N SER A 30 1.49 15.06 -13.92
CA SER A 30 0.33 15.87 -14.22
C SER A 30 -0.91 15.17 -13.66
N GLY A 31 -1.64 15.83 -12.75
CA GLY A 31 -2.85 15.31 -12.12
C GLY A 31 -4.04 15.07 -13.07
N TYR A 32 -3.80 14.97 -14.38
CA TYR A 32 -4.79 14.74 -15.42
C TYR A 32 -5.33 13.30 -15.42
N PHE A 33 -4.64 12.35 -14.78
CA PHE A 33 -5.16 11.00 -14.63
C PHE A 33 -6.20 10.94 -13.51
N ILE A 34 -7.46 11.16 -13.91
CA ILE A 34 -8.65 11.14 -13.05
C ILE A 34 -9.39 9.80 -13.08
N ASP A 35 -10.36 9.65 -12.17
CA ASP A 35 -11.18 8.46 -11.99
C ASP A 35 -11.88 7.93 -13.25
N GLU A 36 -12.23 8.80 -14.19
CA GLU A 36 -12.86 8.37 -15.44
C GLU A 36 -11.91 7.49 -16.28
N HIS A 37 -10.63 7.81 -16.29
CA HIS A 37 -9.63 7.05 -17.03
C HIS A 37 -9.41 5.67 -16.42
N ILE A 38 -9.28 5.60 -15.10
CA ILE A 38 -9.07 4.31 -14.43
C ILE A 38 -10.30 3.41 -14.55
N ARG A 39 -11.53 3.96 -14.46
CA ARG A 39 -12.75 3.21 -14.74
C ARG A 39 -12.72 2.68 -16.16
N LYS A 40 -12.50 3.51 -17.18
CA LYS A 40 -12.50 3.06 -18.58
C LYS A 40 -11.46 1.98 -18.88
N ILE A 41 -10.28 2.07 -18.29
CA ILE A 41 -9.18 1.15 -18.57
C ILE A 41 -9.34 -0.16 -17.77
N LEU A 42 -9.65 -0.08 -16.48
CA LEU A 42 -9.57 -1.21 -15.55
C LEU A 42 -10.93 -1.84 -15.18
N PHE A 43 -12.07 -1.33 -15.66
CA PHE A 43 -13.41 -1.80 -15.27
C PHE A 43 -13.65 -3.30 -15.44
N ASN A 44 -12.98 -3.96 -16.39
CA ASN A 44 -13.10 -5.41 -16.60
C ASN A 44 -11.82 -6.20 -16.29
N SER A 45 -10.76 -5.57 -15.76
CA SER A 45 -9.44 -6.21 -15.56
C SER A 45 -9.42 -7.17 -14.37
N THR A 46 -10.15 -8.28 -14.47
CA THR A 46 -10.27 -9.31 -13.43
C THR A 46 -8.98 -10.08 -13.19
N LYS A 47 -8.04 -10.06 -14.15
CA LYS A 47 -6.74 -10.73 -14.06
C LYS A 47 -5.61 -9.86 -13.49
N LEU A 48 -5.92 -8.64 -13.04
CA LEU A 48 -4.92 -7.68 -12.60
C LEU A 48 -4.18 -8.19 -11.35
N GLN A 49 -2.87 -8.33 -11.47
CA GLN A 49 -1.93 -8.79 -10.43
C GLN A 49 -0.97 -7.69 -9.99
N HIS A 50 -0.76 -6.67 -10.81
CA HIS A 50 0.10 -5.53 -10.50
C HIS A 50 -0.59 -4.22 -10.86
N LEU A 51 -0.70 -3.33 -9.87
CA LEU A 51 -1.24 -2.00 -10.04
C LEU A 51 -0.27 -0.97 -9.46
N GLU A 52 0.32 -0.18 -10.35
CA GLU A 52 1.21 0.92 -10.02
C GLU A 52 0.64 2.24 -10.52
N LEU A 53 0.36 3.16 -9.59
CA LEU A 53 -0.07 4.53 -9.88
C LEU A 53 0.79 5.51 -9.09
N GLN A 54 1.71 6.18 -9.79
CA GLN A 54 2.53 7.23 -9.20
C GLN A 54 2.10 8.62 -9.69
N GLY A 55 1.96 9.56 -8.76
CA GLY A 55 1.60 10.95 -9.07
C GLY A 55 0.13 11.18 -9.42
N CYS A 56 -0.73 10.19 -9.18
CA CYS A 56 -2.16 10.26 -9.44
C CYS A 56 -2.92 10.89 -8.25
N SER A 57 -2.72 12.19 -8.01
CA SER A 57 -3.29 12.91 -6.85
C SER A 57 -4.80 13.17 -6.93
N GLY A 58 -5.39 13.07 -8.13
CA GLY A 58 -6.81 13.31 -8.39
C GLY A 58 -7.69 12.05 -8.34
N LEU A 59 -7.16 10.90 -7.92
CA LEU A 59 -7.94 9.66 -7.81
C LEU A 59 -8.63 9.55 -6.46
N ASN A 60 -9.90 9.18 -6.50
CA ASN A 60 -10.70 8.90 -5.31
C ASN A 60 -10.61 7.41 -4.94
N VAL A 61 -10.54 7.12 -3.64
CA VAL A 61 -10.40 5.76 -3.11
C VAL A 61 -11.61 4.90 -3.49
N GLU A 62 -12.79 5.49 -3.52
CA GLU A 62 -14.06 4.86 -3.91
C GLU A 62 -14.00 4.32 -5.35
N THR A 63 -13.26 4.99 -6.23
CA THR A 63 -13.06 4.51 -7.59
C THR A 63 -12.18 3.25 -7.61
N LEU A 64 -11.17 3.18 -6.76
CA LEU A 64 -10.30 2.00 -6.63
C LEU A 64 -11.06 0.82 -6.02
N LEU A 65 -11.96 1.09 -5.08
CA LEU A 65 -12.85 0.10 -4.47
C LEU A 65 -13.77 -0.59 -5.49
N GLN A 66 -14.03 0.02 -6.64
CA GLN A 66 -14.87 -0.57 -7.70
C GLN A 66 -14.09 -1.51 -8.64
N LEU A 67 -12.76 -1.53 -8.60
CA LEU A 67 -11.95 -2.33 -9.54
C LEU A 67 -12.09 -3.84 -9.31
N PRO A 68 -12.25 -4.68 -10.34
CA PRO A 68 -12.40 -6.14 -10.17
C PRO A 68 -11.07 -6.88 -9.91
N ALA A 69 -10.08 -6.24 -9.27
CA ALA A 69 -8.71 -6.74 -9.11
C ALA A 69 -8.54 -7.68 -7.90
N ASN A 70 -9.25 -8.81 -7.86
CA ASN A 70 -9.20 -9.74 -6.73
C ASN A 70 -7.92 -10.60 -6.67
N LEU A 71 -7.07 -10.54 -7.71
CA LEU A 71 -5.80 -11.26 -7.82
C LEU A 71 -4.59 -10.35 -7.59
N LEU A 72 -4.79 -9.15 -7.04
CA LEU A 72 -3.75 -8.14 -6.92
C LEU A 72 -2.65 -8.58 -5.96
N GLU A 73 -1.43 -8.75 -6.46
CA GLU A 73 -0.26 -9.13 -5.67
C GLU A 73 0.67 -7.93 -5.38
N ASN A 74 0.72 -6.96 -6.29
CA ASN A 74 1.59 -5.79 -6.17
C ASN A 74 0.76 -4.51 -6.22
N PHE A 75 0.87 -3.70 -5.17
CA PHE A 75 0.16 -2.42 -5.06
C PHE A 75 1.15 -1.29 -4.78
N ILE A 76 1.35 -0.43 -5.78
CA ILE A 76 2.33 0.66 -5.73
C ILE A 76 1.59 1.98 -5.93
N PHE A 77 1.43 2.75 -4.86
CA PHE A 77 0.76 4.04 -4.86
C PHE A 77 1.63 5.08 -4.18
N THR A 78 2.45 5.78 -4.96
CA THR A 78 3.32 6.84 -4.43
C THR A 78 2.94 8.19 -5.02
N ARG A 79 3.26 9.27 -4.31
CA ARG A 79 2.89 10.65 -4.73
C ARG A 79 1.38 10.78 -5.06
N SER A 80 0.52 10.08 -4.31
CA SER A 80 -0.95 10.14 -4.45
C SER A 80 -1.59 10.56 -3.12
N ASN A 81 -2.90 10.81 -3.14
CA ASN A 81 -3.68 11.21 -1.97
C ASN A 81 -4.55 10.07 -1.40
N VAL A 82 -4.26 8.80 -1.75
CA VAL A 82 -5.11 7.65 -1.35
C VAL A 82 -5.29 7.54 0.17
N CYS A 83 -4.24 7.83 0.95
CA CYS A 83 -4.27 7.80 2.42
C CYS A 83 -4.86 9.07 3.05
N ALA A 84 -5.40 10.00 2.27
CA ALA A 84 -6.14 11.15 2.79
C ALA A 84 -7.61 10.84 3.09
N SER A 85 -8.12 9.69 2.60
CA SER A 85 -9.49 9.24 2.84
C SER A 85 -9.51 8.08 3.84
N GLN A 86 -10.49 8.08 4.75
CA GLN A 86 -10.75 6.96 5.66
C GLN A 86 -11.09 5.66 4.91
N HIS A 87 -11.60 5.76 3.67
CA HIS A 87 -11.98 4.61 2.84
C HIS A 87 -10.79 3.74 2.40
N VAL A 88 -9.55 4.18 2.70
CA VAL A 88 -8.34 3.42 2.39
C VAL A 88 -8.26 2.12 3.21
N TYR A 89 -8.88 2.08 4.38
CA TYR A 89 -8.99 0.86 5.19
C TYR A 89 -9.74 -0.24 4.42
N GLU A 90 -10.90 0.08 3.85
CA GLU A 90 -11.71 -0.84 3.05
C GLU A 90 -10.97 -1.26 1.78
N LEU A 91 -10.22 -0.33 1.17
CA LEU A 91 -9.42 -0.64 -0.02
C LEU A 91 -8.35 -1.70 0.28
N CYS A 92 -7.60 -1.51 1.37
CA CYS A 92 -6.59 -2.47 1.79
C CYS A 92 -7.22 -3.79 2.26
N THR A 93 -8.36 -3.75 2.95
CA THR A 93 -9.13 -4.94 3.35
C THR A 93 -9.61 -5.74 2.15
N LYS A 94 -10.02 -5.08 1.07
CA LYS A 94 -10.47 -5.77 -0.15
C LYS A 94 -9.40 -6.65 -0.78
N TRP A 95 -8.13 -6.25 -0.71
CA TRP A 95 -7.03 -6.94 -1.41
C TRP A 95 -6.06 -7.67 -0.48
N HIS A 96 -6.30 -7.63 0.84
CA HIS A 96 -5.40 -8.20 1.86
C HIS A 96 -5.01 -9.66 1.60
N HIS A 97 -5.91 -10.47 1.01
CA HIS A 97 -5.71 -11.91 0.84
C HIS A 97 -4.68 -12.25 -0.23
N SER A 98 -4.47 -11.39 -1.23
CA SER A 98 -3.57 -11.65 -2.37
C SER A 98 -2.31 -10.78 -2.39
N LEU A 99 -2.29 -9.67 -1.67
CA LEU A 99 -1.18 -8.72 -1.69
C LEU A 99 0.12 -9.33 -1.12
N LYS A 100 1.20 -9.21 -1.89
CA LYS A 100 2.55 -9.65 -1.54
C LYS A 100 3.52 -8.48 -1.39
N PHE A 101 3.40 -7.48 -2.27
CA PHE A 101 4.25 -6.29 -2.31
C PHE A 101 3.41 -5.02 -2.24
N ILE A 102 3.75 -4.14 -1.31
CA ILE A 102 3.06 -2.87 -1.11
C ILE A 102 4.09 -1.75 -1.03
N ASP A 103 3.94 -0.75 -1.89
CA ASP A 103 4.71 0.49 -1.80
C ASP A 103 3.77 1.69 -1.75
N ILE A 104 3.69 2.27 -0.55
CA ILE A 104 2.98 3.51 -0.26
C ILE A 104 3.94 4.54 0.34
N SER A 105 5.19 4.50 -0.13
CA SER A 105 6.21 5.44 0.29
C SER A 105 5.89 6.87 -0.13
N GLY A 106 6.31 7.82 0.71
CA GLY A 106 6.07 9.25 0.53
C GLY A 106 4.60 9.67 0.61
N MET A 107 3.69 8.75 0.96
CA MET A 107 2.28 9.08 1.12
C MET A 107 2.06 10.06 2.28
N LYS A 108 1.27 11.08 1.98
CA LYS A 108 0.81 12.09 2.93
C LYS A 108 -0.67 11.80 3.21
N GLY A 109 -1.08 11.92 4.46
CA GLY A 109 -2.45 11.61 4.88
C GLY A 109 -2.47 11.09 6.31
N ASP A 110 -3.62 11.24 6.95
CA ASP A 110 -3.81 10.86 8.34
C ASP A 110 -4.15 9.37 8.48
N PHE A 111 -4.71 8.76 7.43
CA PHE A 111 -5.20 7.37 7.42
C PHE A 111 -4.15 6.32 7.02
N ILE A 112 -2.86 6.65 7.11
CA ILE A 112 -1.78 5.71 6.76
C ILE A 112 -1.79 4.47 7.67
N ASN A 113 -2.10 4.65 8.95
CA ASN A 113 -2.09 3.55 9.90
C ASN A 113 -3.29 2.62 9.66
N GLU A 114 -4.43 3.20 9.34
CA GLU A 114 -5.68 2.55 8.98
C GLU A 114 -5.53 1.77 7.67
N ALA A 115 -4.86 2.33 6.66
CA ALA A 115 -4.51 1.60 5.43
C ALA A 115 -3.76 0.29 5.76
N ILE A 116 -2.74 0.38 6.63
CA ILE A 116 -1.97 -0.79 7.03
C ILE A 116 -2.76 -1.77 7.88
N LEU A 117 -3.58 -1.29 8.81
CA LEU A 117 -4.47 -2.16 9.59
C LEU A 117 -5.52 -2.85 8.71
N GLY A 118 -5.93 -2.25 7.59
CA GLY A 118 -6.79 -2.90 6.60
C GLY A 118 -6.14 -4.12 5.93
N LEU A 119 -4.80 -4.23 5.93
CA LEU A 119 -4.09 -5.43 5.45
C LEU A 119 -4.15 -6.59 6.45
N LEU A 120 -4.66 -6.32 7.66
CA LEU A 120 -4.66 -7.20 8.81
C LEU A 120 -6.08 -7.44 9.37
N PRO A 121 -7.07 -7.84 8.53
CA PRO A 121 -8.43 -8.01 9.03
C PRO A 121 -8.50 -9.14 10.07
N PRO A 122 -9.34 -9.00 11.11
CA PRO A 122 -9.45 -9.99 12.18
C PRO A 122 -9.70 -11.41 11.65
N GLY A 123 -8.95 -12.38 12.17
CA GLY A 123 -9.11 -13.80 11.82
C GLY A 123 -8.55 -14.19 10.45
N SER A 124 -7.88 -13.29 9.73
CA SER A 124 -7.27 -13.56 8.43
C SER A 124 -5.76 -13.55 8.50
N LYS A 125 -5.11 -14.33 7.63
CA LYS A 125 -3.65 -14.28 7.43
C LYS A 125 -3.33 -13.32 6.29
N SER A 126 -2.34 -12.46 6.51
CA SER A 126 -1.78 -11.62 5.45
C SER A 126 -0.72 -12.39 4.67
N SER A 127 -0.76 -12.33 3.34
CA SER A 127 0.26 -12.91 2.44
C SER A 127 1.38 -11.91 2.08
N VAL A 128 1.39 -10.75 2.75
CA VAL A 128 2.32 -9.65 2.46
C VAL A 128 3.74 -10.02 2.88
N ARG A 129 4.67 -9.89 1.94
CA ARG A 129 6.10 -10.18 2.10
C ARG A 129 6.94 -8.92 2.18
N GLU A 130 6.54 -7.86 1.49
CA GLU A 130 7.33 -6.64 1.39
C GLU A 130 6.45 -5.40 1.47
N ILE A 131 6.83 -4.49 2.37
CA ILE A 131 6.14 -3.22 2.57
C ILE A 131 7.16 -2.08 2.61
N ASN A 132 6.92 -1.07 1.76
CA ASN A 132 7.65 0.18 1.79
C ASN A 132 6.77 1.31 2.33
N LEU A 133 7.09 1.78 3.54
CA LEU A 133 6.43 2.89 4.23
C LEU A 133 7.33 4.12 4.34
N SER A 134 8.43 4.15 3.59
CA SER A 134 9.44 5.20 3.72
C SER A 134 8.82 6.58 3.51
N GLY A 135 9.16 7.56 4.36
CA GLY A 135 8.65 8.93 4.26
C GLY A 135 7.22 9.14 4.72
N THR A 136 6.57 8.14 5.32
CA THR A 136 5.19 8.24 5.82
C THR A 136 5.12 8.68 7.30
N GLN A 137 3.90 8.74 7.84
CA GLN A 137 3.61 9.00 9.26
C GLN A 137 3.19 7.74 10.02
N VAL A 138 3.63 6.56 9.60
CA VAL A 138 3.34 5.31 10.32
C VAL A 138 3.85 5.36 11.77
N THR A 139 3.07 4.81 12.69
CA THR A 139 3.39 4.75 14.13
C THR A 139 4.11 3.45 14.51
N ALA A 140 4.82 3.47 15.65
CA ALA A 140 5.44 2.26 16.20
C ALA A 140 4.40 1.16 16.51
N PHE A 141 3.22 1.53 17.00
CA PHE A 141 2.10 0.62 17.23
C PHE A 141 1.68 -0.13 15.95
N THR A 142 1.50 0.59 14.85
CA THR A 142 1.13 -0.03 13.56
C THR A 142 2.24 -0.91 13.01
N VAL A 143 3.50 -0.50 13.16
CA VAL A 143 4.66 -1.32 12.79
C VAL A 143 4.71 -2.61 13.62
N LYS A 144 4.49 -2.53 14.93
CA LYS A 144 4.39 -3.69 15.83
C LYS A 144 3.32 -4.67 15.34
N LYS A 145 2.10 -4.21 15.07
CA LYS A 145 0.99 -5.04 14.57
C LYS A 145 1.33 -5.73 13.25
N LEU A 146 1.96 -5.01 12.34
CA LEU A 146 2.38 -5.52 11.04
C LEU A 146 3.43 -6.64 11.19
N ILE A 147 4.39 -6.51 12.11
CA ILE A 147 5.38 -7.57 12.36
C ILE A 147 4.75 -8.77 13.08
N GLU A 148 3.84 -8.53 14.02
CA GLU A 148 3.17 -9.57 14.79
C GLU A 148 2.22 -10.42 13.93
N TRP A 149 1.52 -9.82 12.96
CA TRP A 149 0.39 -10.45 12.27
C TRP A 149 0.66 -10.80 10.79
N CYS A 150 1.78 -10.34 10.21
CA CYS A 150 2.22 -10.78 8.89
C CYS A 150 3.31 -11.87 9.00
N ASP A 151 2.87 -13.13 9.10
CA ASP A 151 3.74 -14.31 9.18
C ASP A 151 4.73 -14.43 8.02
N ASP A 152 4.40 -13.90 6.84
CA ASP A 152 5.21 -13.97 5.62
C ASP A 152 6.08 -12.73 5.36
N LEU A 153 6.02 -11.71 6.23
CA LEU A 153 6.76 -10.47 6.03
C LEU A 153 8.28 -10.70 6.09
N GLU A 154 8.99 -10.31 5.04
CA GLU A 154 10.43 -10.43 4.90
C GLU A 154 11.12 -9.07 4.80
N VAL A 155 10.47 -8.06 4.22
CA VAL A 155 11.08 -6.76 3.99
C VAL A 155 10.16 -5.65 4.48
N LEU A 156 10.68 -4.79 5.36
CA LEU A 156 9.99 -3.60 5.83
C LEU A 156 10.89 -2.38 5.72
N ARG A 157 10.50 -1.37 4.93
CA ARG A 157 11.25 -0.12 4.78
C ARG A 157 10.56 1.03 5.52
N LEU A 158 11.30 1.63 6.44
CA LEU A 158 10.82 2.69 7.36
C LEU A 158 11.66 3.97 7.30
N SER A 159 12.50 4.13 6.28
CA SER A 159 13.37 5.30 6.14
C SER A 159 12.55 6.59 6.13
N SER A 160 13.02 7.62 6.84
CA SER A 160 12.36 8.93 6.88
C SER A 160 10.92 8.96 7.43
N CYS A 161 10.47 7.94 8.17
CA CYS A 161 9.18 7.98 8.86
C CYS A 161 9.21 8.98 10.02
N ARG A 162 8.35 10.01 10.00
CA ARG A 162 8.43 11.14 10.95
C ARG A 162 7.97 10.79 12.36
N LYS A 163 7.01 9.87 12.51
CA LYS A 163 6.48 9.41 13.81
C LYS A 163 7.28 8.26 14.45
N LEU A 164 8.35 7.80 13.81
CA LEU A 164 9.25 6.78 14.37
C LEU A 164 10.50 7.42 15.00
N GLN A 165 11.13 6.70 15.93
CA GLN A 165 12.40 7.12 16.51
C GLN A 165 13.58 6.92 15.53
N ARG A 166 14.67 7.67 15.71
CA ARG A 166 15.83 7.67 14.78
C ARG A 166 16.35 6.26 14.48
N GLY A 167 16.44 5.42 15.50
CA GLY A 167 16.96 4.05 15.38
C GLY A 167 16.02 3.05 14.72
N MET A 168 14.81 3.46 14.29
CA MET A 168 13.85 2.63 13.55
C MET A 168 13.75 3.02 12.06
N LYS A 169 14.41 4.10 11.62
CA LYS A 169 14.23 4.69 10.29
C LYS A 169 15.13 4.07 9.23
N GLN A 170 15.01 2.76 9.01
CA GLN A 170 15.81 2.03 8.05
C GLN A 170 15.01 0.89 7.40
N ALA A 171 15.67 0.17 6.49
CA ALA A 171 15.16 -1.10 5.99
C ALA A 171 15.48 -2.21 7.00
N PHE A 172 14.53 -3.12 7.19
CA PHE A 172 14.70 -4.35 7.94
C PHE A 172 14.41 -5.50 7.00
N ILE A 173 15.39 -6.39 6.83
CA ILE A 173 15.39 -7.47 5.85
C ILE A 173 15.58 -8.80 6.58
N GLY A 174 14.64 -9.71 6.34
CA GLY A 174 14.57 -11.02 6.97
C GLY A 174 13.99 -11.01 8.39
N LYS A 175 13.58 -12.19 8.84
CA LYS A 175 12.89 -12.39 10.12
C LYS A 175 13.70 -11.94 11.34
N SER A 176 15.03 -12.03 11.28
CA SER A 176 15.89 -11.63 12.41
C SER A 176 15.89 -10.12 12.63
N GLU A 177 15.98 -9.33 11.56
CA GLU A 177 15.93 -7.87 11.66
C GLU A 177 14.53 -7.37 12.05
N LEU A 178 13.48 -8.01 11.54
CA LEU A 178 12.10 -7.70 11.94
C LEU A 178 11.85 -8.00 13.43
N ARG A 179 12.36 -9.13 13.95
CA ARG A 179 12.29 -9.43 15.39
C ARG A 179 13.09 -8.45 16.24
N TYR A 180 14.25 -8.02 15.77
CA TYR A 180 15.03 -6.98 16.44
C TYR A 180 14.24 -5.67 16.54
N LEU A 181 13.60 -5.26 15.44
CA LEU A 181 12.72 -4.09 15.44
C LEU A 181 11.54 -4.24 16.40
N LEU A 182 10.87 -5.40 16.40
CA LEU A 182 9.75 -5.67 17.31
C LEU A 182 10.19 -5.53 18.78
N LYS A 183 11.32 -6.14 19.16
CA LYS A 183 11.87 -6.02 20.51
C LYS A 183 12.14 -4.54 20.86
N LYS A 184 12.76 -3.80 19.95
CA LYS A 184 13.05 -2.38 20.15
C LYS A 184 11.81 -1.54 20.39
N ILE A 185 10.71 -1.83 19.67
CA ILE A 185 9.43 -1.14 19.86
C ILE A 185 8.87 -1.46 21.26
N CYS A 186 8.89 -2.73 21.67
CA CYS A 186 8.41 -3.13 22.99
C CYS A 186 9.25 -2.51 24.13
N ASP A 187 10.58 -2.52 24.01
CA ASP A 187 11.48 -1.94 25.02
C ASP A 187 11.23 -0.43 25.20
N GLU A 188 10.86 0.30 24.14
CA GLU A 188 10.49 1.72 24.23
C GLU A 188 9.12 1.95 24.88
N GLU A 189 8.14 1.05 24.71
CA GLU A 189 6.84 1.15 25.38
C GLU A 189 7.01 1.06 26.91
N TYR A 190 7.83 0.11 27.40
CA TYR A 190 8.10 -0.04 28.83
C TYR A 190 8.78 1.19 29.45
N LEU A 191 9.69 1.85 28.72
CA LEU A 191 10.38 3.06 29.22
C LEU A 191 9.46 4.27 29.35
N ILE A 192 8.38 4.35 28.56
CA ILE A 192 7.40 5.43 28.66
C ILE A 192 6.50 5.20 29.87
N ASP A 193 6.08 3.96 30.10
CA ASP A 193 5.24 3.61 31.25
C ASP A 193 5.97 3.88 32.58
N GLU A 194 7.25 3.50 32.71
CA GLU A 194 8.08 3.77 33.89
C GLU A 194 8.35 5.26 34.18
N LEU A 195 8.27 6.13 33.17
CA LEU A 195 8.46 7.59 33.32
C LEU A 195 7.14 8.34 33.58
N SER A 196 6.01 7.64 33.52
CA SER A 196 4.67 8.19 33.72
C SER A 196 4.05 7.89 35.09
N GLU A 197 4.74 7.08 35.91
CA GLU A 197 4.46 6.84 37.34
C GLU A 197 5.25 7.80 38.26
#